data_AF-A0A1L7N772-F1
#
_entry.id   AF-A0A1L7N772-F1
#
_cell.length_a   1.000
_cell.length_b   1.000
_cell.length_c   1.000
_cell.angle_alpha   90.00
_cell.angle_beta   90.00
_cell.angle_gamma   90.00
#
_symmetry.space_group_name_H-M   'P 1'
#
loop_
_entity.id
_entity.type
_entity.pdbx_description
1 polymer ?
#
loop_
_entity_poly.entity_id
_entity_poly.type
_entity_poly.pdbx_seq_one_letter_code
_entity_poly.pdbx_strand_id
1 'polypeptide(L)'
;MSIIQEIHAWSKGLPAWQQDAIARLYQDRTLSAADLDDLYALAKAEVGIADPDDRKPRVLEDAQIAPPSDPTRVVQLAAIKDLQNVNALARISHDRINKNG
;
A
#
# COMPACT_ATOMS: atom_id res chain seq x y z
N MET A 1 0.45 16.57 -9.82
CA MET A 1 1.20 15.64 -8.96
C MET A 1 0.24 15.08 -7.93
N SER A 2 0.35 13.80 -7.57
CA SER A 2 -0.45 13.25 -6.47
C SER A 2 0.28 13.46 -5.14
N ILE A 3 -0.48 13.57 -4.04
CA ILE A 3 0.06 13.73 -2.67
C ILE A 3 1.10 12.63 -2.35
N ILE A 4 0.89 11.42 -2.88
CA ILE A 4 1.80 10.28 -2.73
C ILE A 4 3.17 10.54 -3.37
N GLN A 5 3.21 11.21 -4.52
CA GLN A 5 4.47 11.57 -5.19
C GLN A 5 5.25 12.63 -4.42
N GLU A 6 4.55 13.57 -3.78
CA GLU A 6 5.17 14.59 -2.95
C GLU A 6 5.75 14.00 -1.66
N ILE A 7 5.02 13.08 -1.00
CA ILE A 7 5.52 12.34 0.17
C ILE A 7 6.79 11.56 -0.18
N HIS A 8 6.82 10.94 -1.36
CA HIS A 8 8.01 10.23 -1.83
C HIS A 8 9.20 11.15 -2.16
N ALA A 9 8.95 12.27 -2.84
CA ALA A 9 10.00 13.23 -3.14
C ALA A 9 10.61 13.80 -1.84
N TRP A 10 9.77 14.04 -0.83
CA TRP A 10 10.21 14.43 0.51
C TRP A 10 10.97 13.31 1.22
N SER A 11 10.51 12.05 1.13
CA SER A 11 11.14 10.92 1.83
C SER A 11 12.59 10.68 1.37
N LYS A 12 12.93 10.97 0.12
CA LYS A 12 14.30 10.84 -0.41
C LYS A 12 15.34 11.70 0.31
N GLY A 13 14.92 12.77 1.00
CA GLY A 13 15.81 13.64 1.79
C GLY A 13 16.04 13.16 3.22
N LEU A 14 15.42 12.06 3.64
CA LEU A 14 15.47 11.58 5.02
C LEU A 14 16.53 10.48 5.21
N PRO A 15 17.01 10.25 6.46
CA PRO A 15 17.89 9.13 6.80
C PRO A 15 17.30 7.78 6.38
N ALA A 16 18.17 6.80 6.13
CA ALA A 16 17.76 5.52 5.57
C ALA A 16 16.71 4.79 6.43
N TRP A 17 16.82 4.87 7.76
CA TRP A 17 15.84 4.29 8.70
C TRP A 17 14.46 4.97 8.63
N GLN A 18 14.38 6.26 8.31
CA GLN A 18 13.11 6.96 8.15
C GLN A 18 12.43 6.60 6.83
N GLN A 19 13.22 6.38 5.78
CA GLN A 19 12.72 5.86 4.51
C GLN A 19 12.11 4.47 4.69
N ASP A 20 12.74 3.61 5.50
CA ASP A 20 12.21 2.28 5.86
C ASP A 20 10.87 2.39 6.59
N ALA A 21 10.75 3.31 7.56
CA ALA A 21 9.50 3.54 8.28
C ALA A 21 8.35 3.95 7.35
N ILE A 22 8.63 4.84 6.38
CA ILE A 22 7.67 5.27 5.37
C ILE A 22 7.28 4.10 4.47
N ALA A 23 8.24 3.24 4.09
CA ALA A 23 7.97 2.04 3.29
C ALA A 23 7.06 1.03 4.01
N ARG A 24 7.25 0.82 5.31
CA ARG A 24 6.37 -0.04 6.13
C ARG A 24 4.96 0.56 6.24
N LEU A 25 4.87 1.87 6.51
CA LEU A 25 3.58 2.58 6.54
C LEU A 25 2.85 2.55 5.20
N TYR A 26 3.58 2.62 4.09
CA TYR A 26 2.98 2.58 2.76
C TYR A 26 2.37 1.20 2.45
N GLN A 27 3.00 0.13 2.96
CA GLN A 27 2.57 -1.24 2.76
C GLN A 27 1.38 -1.61 3.67
N ASP A 28 1.51 -1.39 4.98
CA ASP A 28 0.60 -1.96 5.98
C ASP A 28 -0.24 -0.90 6.73
N ARG A 29 -0.06 0.39 6.41
CA ARG A 29 -0.71 1.59 7.03
C ARG A 29 -0.55 1.72 8.55
N THR A 30 0.08 0.76 9.18
CA THR A 30 0.29 0.65 10.62
C THR A 30 1.68 0.09 10.86
N LEU A 31 2.28 0.42 12.00
CA LEU A 31 3.55 -0.13 12.45
C LEU A 31 3.25 -1.04 13.63
N SER A 32 3.69 -2.28 13.56
CA SER A 32 3.66 -3.19 14.70
C SER A 32 4.74 -2.84 15.72
N ALA A 33 4.66 -3.40 16.93
CA ALA A 33 5.71 -3.24 17.93
C ALA A 33 7.07 -3.76 17.43
N ALA A 34 7.08 -4.85 16.66
CA ALA A 34 8.28 -5.39 16.06
C ALA A 34 8.88 -4.44 15.01
N ASP A 35 8.04 -3.77 14.22
CA ASP A 35 8.50 -2.77 13.26
C ASP A 35 9.15 -1.57 13.98
N LEU A 36 8.61 -1.16 15.12
CA LEU A 36 9.20 -0.09 15.93
C LEU A 36 10.55 -0.49 16.51
N ASP A 37 10.70 -1.72 16.99
CA ASP A 37 11.97 -2.24 17.50
C ASP A 37 13.03 -2.31 16.39
N ASP A 38 12.66 -2.78 15.20
CA ASP A 38 13.52 -2.78 14.01
C ASP A 38 13.95 -1.35 13.63
N LEU A 39 13.01 -0.41 13.57
CA LEU A 39 13.30 0.99 13.24
C LEU A 39 14.23 1.64 14.29
N TYR A 40 14.07 1.26 15.56
CA TYR A 40 14.94 1.75 16.62
C TYR A 40 16.36 1.19 16.52
N ALA A 41 16.51 -0.08 16.11
CA ALA A 41 17.80 -0.68 15.81
C ALA A 41 18.47 -0.01 14.60
N LEU A 42 17.71 0.26 13.54
CA LEU A 42 18.20 0.99 12.36
C LEU A 42 18.63 2.42 12.69
N ALA A 43 17.86 3.14 13.51
CA ALA A 43 18.23 4.49 13.96
C ALA A 43 19.51 4.49 14.82
N LYS A 44 19.71 3.46 15.64
CA LYS A 44 20.94 3.24 16.41
C LYS A 44 22.14 2.94 15.51
N ALA A 45 21.96 2.11 14.49
CA ALA A 45 22.99 1.80 13.51
C ALA A 45 23.50 3.05 12.78
N GLU A 46 22.60 3.97 12.43
CA GLU A 46 22.94 5.22 11.75
C GLU A 46 23.88 6.12 12.58
N VAL A 47 23.74 6.09 13.91
CA VAL A 47 24.59 6.87 14.84
C VAL A 47 25.82 6.09 15.33
N GLY A 48 26.10 4.92 14.76
CA GLY A 48 27.29 4.11 15.04
C GLY A 48 27.15 3.13 16.21
N ILE A 49 25.93 2.88 16.69
CA ILE A 49 25.67 1.81 17.66
C ILE A 49 25.41 0.52 16.87
N ALA A 50 26.27 -0.49 17.08
CA ALA A 50 26.19 -1.75 16.35
C ALA A 50 24.79 -2.40 16.50
N ASP A 51 24.16 -2.71 15.36
CA ASP A 51 22.97 -3.56 15.31
C ASP A 51 23.40 -5.03 15.37
N PRO A 52 22.96 -5.80 16.37
CA PRO A 52 23.27 -7.23 16.47
C PRO A 52 22.83 -8.04 15.25
N ASP A 53 21.80 -7.59 14.53
CA ASP A 53 21.17 -8.36 13.45
C ASP A 53 21.50 -7.85 12.04
N ASP A 54 22.44 -6.88 11.92
CA ASP A 54 22.86 -6.24 10.65
C ASP A 54 21.66 -5.88 9.75
N ARG A 55 20.58 -5.34 10.34
CA ARG A 55 19.36 -5.03 9.59
C ARG A 55 19.69 -3.94 8.58
N LYS A 56 19.29 -4.16 7.32
CA LYS A 56 19.47 -3.18 6.25
C LYS A 56 18.18 -2.40 6.04
N PRO A 57 18.21 -1.05 6.08
CA PRO A 57 17.05 -0.24 5.77
C PRO A 57 16.56 -0.53 4.35
N ARG A 58 15.25 -0.73 4.19
CA ARG A 58 14.58 -0.86 2.91
C ARG A 58 14.19 0.54 2.42
N VAL A 59 14.91 1.03 1.44
CA VAL A 59 14.57 2.27 0.75
C VAL A 59 13.28 2.06 -0.06
N LEU A 60 12.41 3.07 -0.06
CA LEU A 60 11.24 3.10 -0.91
C LEU A 60 11.71 3.37 -2.35
N GLU A 61 11.68 2.34 -3.20
CA GLU A 61 12.10 2.44 -4.59
C GLU A 61 11.01 3.10 -5.44
N ASP A 62 11.42 3.93 -6.41
CA ASP A 62 10.53 4.66 -7.33
C ASP A 62 9.52 3.74 -8.03
N ALA A 63 9.88 2.47 -8.23
CA ALA A 63 9.05 1.43 -8.85
C ALA A 63 7.87 0.96 -7.98
N GLN A 64 7.88 1.22 -6.67
CA GLN A 64 6.82 0.81 -5.74
C GLN A 64 5.68 1.83 -5.62
N ILE A 65 5.86 3.03 -6.18
CA ILE A 65 4.83 4.07 -6.16
C ILE A 65 3.96 3.96 -7.39
N ALA A 66 2.65 4.02 -7.16
CA ALA A 66 1.68 4.05 -8.26
C ALA A 66 2.04 5.22 -9.18
N PRO A 67 2.22 4.98 -10.50
CA PRO A 67 2.44 6.07 -11.43
C PRO A 67 1.27 7.05 -11.32
N PRO A 68 1.51 8.35 -11.60
CA PRO A 68 0.47 9.35 -11.49
C PRO A 68 -0.75 8.89 -12.28
N SER A 69 -1.92 8.96 -11.65
CA SER A 69 -3.18 8.61 -12.28
C SER A 69 -3.32 9.45 -13.53
N ASP A 70 -3.17 8.85 -14.70
CA ASP A 70 -3.47 9.50 -15.95
C ASP A 70 -5.01 9.61 -16.02
N PRO A 71 -5.59 10.83 -15.94
CA PRO A 71 -7.03 11.00 -15.96
C PRO A 71 -7.66 10.56 -17.29
N THR A 72 -6.86 10.30 -18.33
CA THR A 72 -7.29 9.73 -19.61
C THR A 72 -7.18 8.21 -19.67
N ARG A 73 -6.55 7.57 -18.68
CA ARG A 73 -6.35 6.12 -18.64
C ARG A 73 -7.64 5.42 -18.21
N VAL A 74 -8.40 4.99 -19.21
CA VAL A 74 -9.58 4.15 -19.04
C VAL A 74 -9.15 2.75 -18.60
N VAL A 75 -9.35 2.43 -17.32
CA VAL A 75 -9.19 1.07 -16.81
C VAL A 75 -10.49 0.32 -17.07
N GLN A 76 -10.50 -0.52 -18.11
CA GLN A 76 -11.61 -1.44 -18.38
C GLN A 76 -11.25 -2.86 -17.93
N LEU A 77 -12.16 -3.46 -17.18
CA LEU A 77 -12.13 -4.87 -16.86
C LEU A 77 -12.36 -5.68 -18.15
N ALA A 78 -11.29 -6.20 -18.75
CA ALA A 78 -11.35 -6.84 -20.06
C ALA A 78 -12.11 -8.18 -20.05
N ALA A 79 -11.92 -8.99 -19.01
CA ALA A 79 -12.69 -10.21 -18.78
C ALA A 79 -12.49 -10.68 -17.34
N ILE A 80 -13.53 -11.26 -16.75
CA ILE A 80 -13.41 -12.13 -15.58
C ILE A 80 -13.63 -13.57 -16.08
N LYS A 81 -12.72 -14.49 -15.75
CA LYS A 81 -12.83 -15.91 -16.06
C LYS A 81 -12.95 -16.70 -14.75
N ASP A 82 -13.61 -17.85 -14.82
CA ASP A 82 -13.81 -18.78 -13.69
C ASP A 82 -14.59 -18.19 -12.50
N LEU A 83 -15.74 -17.57 -12.80
CA LEU A 83 -16.66 -17.07 -11.79
C LEU A 83 -17.39 -18.22 -11.08
N GLN A 84 -16.99 -18.50 -9.84
CA GLN A 84 -17.81 -19.30 -8.93
C GLN A 84 -18.67 -18.39 -8.06
N ASN A 85 -19.93 -18.77 -7.84
CA ASN A 85 -20.94 -17.98 -7.11
C ASN A 85 -21.47 -16.73 -7.85
N VAL A 86 -21.82 -16.87 -9.14
CA VAL A 86 -22.46 -15.81 -9.96
C VAL A 86 -23.70 -15.17 -9.32
N ASN A 87 -24.40 -15.89 -8.44
CA ASN A 87 -25.58 -15.38 -7.70
C ASN A 87 -25.23 -14.28 -6.68
N ALA A 88 -23.96 -14.14 -6.28
CA ALA A 88 -23.50 -13.06 -5.40
C ALA A 88 -23.30 -11.72 -6.13
N LEU A 89 -23.30 -11.74 -7.47
CA LEU A 89 -23.20 -10.53 -8.30
C LEU A 89 -24.58 -9.97 -8.68
N ALA A 90 -25.65 -10.74 -8.49
CA ALA A 90 -27.00 -10.30 -8.74
C ALA A 90 -27.56 -9.57 -7.51
N ARG A 91 -27.89 -8.29 -7.66
CA ARG A 91 -28.76 -7.59 -6.70
C ARG A 91 -30.18 -8.12 -6.90
N ILE A 92 -30.67 -8.94 -5.97
CA ILE A 92 -32.05 -9.43 -6.00
C ILE A 92 -32.99 -8.24 -5.76
N SER A 93 -33.48 -7.62 -6.84
CA SER A 93 -34.66 -6.75 -6.77
C SER A 93 -35.88 -7.64 -6.57
N HIS A 94 -36.26 -7.90 -5.31
CA HIS A 94 -37.52 -8.54 -4.99
C HIS A 94 -38.65 -7.52 -5.16
N ASP A 95 -39.02 -7.25 -6.42
CA ASP A 95 -40.20 -6.45 -6.72
C ASP A 95 -41.42 -7.36 -6.93
N ARG A 96 -42.52 -6.97 -6.30
CA ARG A 96 -43.65 -7.81 -5.91
C ARG A 96 -44.51 -8.16 -7.13
N ILE A 97 -44.64 -9.45 -7.46
CA ILE A 97 -45.73 -9.91 -8.34
C ILE A 97 -47.03 -9.90 -7.53
N ASN A 98 -47.76 -8.80 -7.64
CA ASN A 98 -49.18 -8.72 -7.32
C ASN A 98 -49.95 -9.65 -8.28
N LYS A 99 -50.40 -10.81 -7.79
CA LYS A 99 -51.36 -11.66 -8.49
C LYS A 99 -52.76 -11.08 -8.26
N ASN A 100 -53.26 -10.34 -9.24
CA ASN A 100 -54.70 -10.14 -9.45
C ASN A 100 -54.95 -10.16 -10.96
N GLY A 101 -55.72 -11.15 -11.40
CA GLY A 101 -56.08 -11.41 -12.79
C GLY A 101 -56.38 -12.90 -12.99
#